data_AF-A0A973HVX6-F1
#
_entry.id   AF-A0A973HVX6-F1
#
_cell.length_a   1.000
_cell.length_b   1.000
_cell.length_c   1.000
_cell.angle_alpha   90.00
_cell.angle_beta   90.00
_cell.angle_gamma   90.00
#
_symmetry.space_group_name_H-M   'P 1'
#
loop_
_entity.id
_entity.type
_entity.pdbx_description
1 polymer ?
#
loop_
_entity_poly.entity_id
_entity_poly.type
_entity_poly.pdbx_seq_one_letter_code
_entity_poly.pdbx_strand_id
1 'polypeptide(L)'
;RDGILGTASYAAPESVLEGQSLQQSDLFSIAVILFEMLTSKLPFAGKLEDCRTKSAYLKTRYTPSYELNPLVPVWLDGAIKKALRFDPSTRHGDVSELLYEIEHPNPKYKKTYNSALLNSNPSRPWQLLSGVLLAALCISIYFNLNP
;
A
#
# COMPACT_ATOMS: atom_id res chain seq x y z
N ARG A 1 -4.07 -34.52 1.74
CA ARG A 1 -4.44 -33.97 0.40
C ARG A 1 -4.32 -32.47 0.57
N ASP A 2 -3.09 -31.94 0.51
CA ASP A 2 -2.76 -30.60 1.03
C ASP A 2 -2.55 -29.57 -0.08
N GLY A 3 -2.98 -29.88 -1.30
CA GLY A 3 -2.76 -29.07 -2.50
C GLY A 3 -3.74 -27.90 -2.70
N ILE A 4 -4.67 -27.65 -1.78
CA ILE A 4 -5.68 -26.58 -1.92
C ILE A 4 -5.36 -25.38 -1.00
N LEU A 5 -4.69 -25.63 0.13
CA LEU A 5 -4.38 -24.58 1.12
C LEU A 5 -3.39 -23.54 0.57
N GLY A 6 -2.33 -23.96 -0.14
CA GLY A 6 -1.36 -23.01 -0.71
C GLY A 6 -1.91 -22.17 -1.86
N THR A 7 -2.80 -22.73 -2.69
CA THR A 7 -3.31 -22.06 -3.90
C THR A 7 -4.28 -20.92 -3.58
N ALA A 8 -5.03 -21.03 -2.48
CA ALA A 8 -6.01 -20.00 -2.09
C ALA A 8 -5.37 -18.64 -1.76
N SER A 9 -4.11 -18.63 -1.32
CA SER A 9 -3.35 -17.41 -1.02
C SER A 9 -2.98 -16.61 -2.27
N TYR A 10 -2.96 -17.24 -3.44
CA TYR A 10 -2.63 -16.61 -4.73
C TYR A 10 -3.85 -16.43 -5.63
N ALA A 11 -4.92 -17.18 -5.37
CA ALA A 11 -6.12 -17.17 -6.20
C ALA A 11 -6.83 -15.81 -6.16
N ALA A 12 -7.38 -15.42 -7.31
CA ALA A 12 -8.17 -14.22 -7.43
C ALA A 12 -9.52 -14.36 -6.69
N PRO A 13 -10.08 -13.26 -6.16
CA PRO A 13 -11.35 -13.29 -5.42
C PRO A 13 -12.50 -13.92 -6.23
N GLU A 14 -12.61 -13.62 -7.52
CA GLU A 14 -13.63 -14.19 -8.40
C GLU A 14 -13.46 -15.70 -8.60
N SER A 15 -12.23 -16.21 -8.61
CA SER A 15 -11.97 -17.64 -8.75
C SER A 15 -12.34 -18.40 -7.47
N VAL A 16 -12.18 -17.79 -6.30
CA VAL A 16 -12.57 -18.37 -5.00
C VAL A 16 -14.08 -18.26 -4.77
N LEU A 17 -14.70 -17.14 -5.15
CA LEU A 17 -16.12 -16.85 -4.87
C LEU A 17 -17.06 -17.45 -5.91
N GLU A 18 -16.70 -17.39 -7.18
CA GLU A 18 -17.58 -17.72 -8.32
C GLU A 18 -17.08 -18.95 -9.09
N GLY A 19 -15.87 -19.45 -8.80
CA GLY A 19 -15.27 -20.56 -9.52
C GLY A 19 -14.88 -20.21 -10.96
N GLN A 20 -14.81 -18.93 -11.30
CA GLN A 20 -14.46 -18.46 -12.64
C GLN A 20 -12.97 -18.12 -12.73
N SER A 21 -12.32 -18.58 -13.80
CA SER A 21 -10.93 -18.24 -14.10
C SER A 21 -10.92 -17.43 -15.38
N LEU A 22 -10.58 -16.15 -15.26
CA LEU A 22 -10.39 -15.25 -16.40
C LEU A 22 -8.90 -14.92 -16.53
N GLN A 23 -8.50 -14.34 -17.66
CA GLN A 23 -7.15 -13.79 -17.85
C GLN A 23 -6.77 -12.76 -16.77
N GLN A 24 -7.77 -12.04 -16.23
CA GLN A 24 -7.60 -11.11 -15.11
C GLN A 24 -7.33 -11.80 -13.77
N SER A 25 -7.74 -13.06 -13.63
CA SER A 25 -7.48 -13.88 -12.44
C SER A 25 -6.01 -14.34 -12.41
N ASP A 26 -5.44 -14.62 -13.57
CA ASP A 26 -4.01 -14.93 -13.71
C ASP A 26 -3.15 -13.69 -13.40
N LEU A 27 -3.55 -12.51 -13.89
CA LEU A 27 -2.93 -11.23 -13.54
C LEU A 27 -2.88 -10.98 -12.03
N PHE A 28 -3.96 -11.30 -11.32
CA PHE A 28 -4.01 -11.18 -9.87
C PHE A 28 -2.98 -12.12 -9.22
N SER A 29 -2.97 -13.39 -9.62
CA SER A 29 -2.04 -14.40 -9.10
C SER A 29 -0.57 -13.99 -9.34
N ILE A 30 -0.25 -13.49 -10.53
CA ILE A 30 1.08 -12.97 -10.87
C ILE A 30 1.44 -11.79 -9.96
N ALA A 31 0.50 -10.88 -9.70
CA ALA A 31 0.76 -9.74 -8.83
C ALA A 31 0.98 -10.14 -7.36
N VAL A 32 0.30 -11.18 -6.87
CA VAL A 32 0.55 -11.75 -5.53
C VAL A 32 1.97 -12.31 -5.46
N ILE A 33 2.36 -13.12 -6.45
CA ILE A 33 3.70 -13.73 -6.52
C ILE A 33 4.77 -12.64 -6.61
N LEU A 34 4.57 -11.63 -7.44
CA LEU A 34 5.50 -10.51 -7.58
C LEU A 34 5.65 -9.74 -6.26
N PHE A 35 4.54 -9.46 -5.58
CA PHE A 35 4.57 -8.82 -4.26
C PHE A 35 5.38 -9.63 -3.24
N GLU A 36 5.18 -10.95 -3.22
CA GLU A 36 5.90 -11.84 -2.32
C GLU A 36 7.39 -11.91 -2.67
N MET A 37 7.76 -12.03 -3.95
CA MET A 37 9.16 -12.01 -4.36
C MET A 37 9.88 -10.71 -3.94
N LEU A 38 9.17 -9.59 -3.92
CA LEU A 38 9.73 -8.29 -3.54
C LEU A 38 9.79 -8.06 -2.03
N THR A 39 8.93 -8.72 -1.24
CA THR A 39 8.75 -8.39 0.18
C THR A 39 8.93 -9.58 1.13
N SER A 40 9.09 -10.79 0.59
CA SER A 40 9.05 -12.09 1.28
C SER A 40 7.79 -12.30 2.13
N LYS A 41 6.70 -11.58 1.83
CA LYS A 41 5.43 -11.61 2.55
C LYS A 41 4.28 -11.56 1.57
N LEU A 42 3.15 -12.14 1.97
CA LEU A 42 1.92 -12.07 1.18
C LEU A 42 1.22 -10.70 1.31
N PRO A 43 0.55 -10.24 0.24
CA PRO A 43 -0.30 -9.07 0.32
C PRO A 43 -1.48 -9.34 1.28
N PHE A 44 -2.11 -8.27 1.77
CA PHE A 44 -3.24 -8.34 2.71
C PHE A 44 -2.93 -9.12 4.02
N ALA A 45 -1.65 -9.23 4.38
CA ALA A 45 -1.17 -10.00 5.52
C ALA A 45 -1.60 -11.49 5.48
N GLY A 46 -1.66 -12.10 4.30
CA GLY A 46 -2.01 -13.51 4.11
C GLY A 46 -3.50 -13.83 4.27
N LYS A 47 -4.35 -12.85 4.59
CA LYS A 47 -5.78 -13.06 4.85
C LYS A 47 -6.61 -13.47 3.63
N LEU A 48 -6.02 -13.49 2.44
CA LEU A 48 -6.71 -13.90 1.22
C LEU A 48 -7.22 -15.34 1.33
N GLU A 49 -6.44 -16.24 1.94
CA GLU A 49 -6.82 -17.65 2.11
C GLU A 49 -8.05 -17.85 3.00
N ASP A 50 -8.34 -16.93 3.90
CA ASP A 50 -9.51 -16.97 4.80
C ASP A 50 -10.75 -16.33 4.17
N CYS A 51 -10.58 -15.56 3.08
CA CYS A 51 -11.66 -14.81 2.47
C CYS A 51 -12.54 -15.73 1.62
N ARG A 52 -13.76 -16.00 2.10
CA ARG A 52 -14.80 -16.78 1.40
C ARG A 52 -16.00 -15.95 0.96
N THR A 53 -16.01 -14.65 1.26
CA THR A 53 -17.10 -13.74 0.90
C THR A 53 -16.55 -12.40 0.41
N LYS A 54 -17.28 -11.72 -0.48
CA LYS A 54 -16.94 -10.38 -0.96
C LYS A 54 -16.72 -9.37 0.19
N SER A 55 -17.53 -9.46 1.24
CA SER A 55 -17.38 -8.59 2.41
C SER A 55 -16.08 -8.85 3.19
N ALA A 56 -15.59 -10.10 3.24
CA ALA A 56 -14.30 -10.42 3.85
C ALA A 56 -13.15 -9.80 3.04
N TYR A 57 -13.16 -9.95 1.71
CA TYR A 57 -12.15 -9.32 0.85
C TYR A 57 -12.10 -7.80 0.98
N LEU A 58 -13.27 -7.13 0.98
CA LEU A 58 -13.32 -5.66 1.11
C LEU A 58 -12.86 -5.15 2.47
N LYS A 59 -12.90 -5.99 3.52
CA LYS A 59 -12.33 -5.67 4.84
C LYS A 59 -10.82 -5.85 4.90
N THR A 60 -10.22 -6.57 3.95
CA THR A 60 -8.76 -6.69 3.90
C THR A 60 -8.14 -5.35 3.53
N ARG A 61 -6.98 -5.07 4.12
CA ARG A 61 -6.21 -3.86 3.83
C ARG A 61 -4.95 -4.26 3.09
N TYR A 62 -4.76 -3.67 1.91
CA TYR A 62 -3.50 -3.79 1.19
C TYR A 62 -2.38 -3.09 1.96
N THR A 63 -1.30 -3.82 2.24
CA THR A 63 -0.06 -3.26 2.79
C THR A 63 0.85 -2.89 1.63
N PRO A 64 1.27 -1.62 1.49
CA PRO A 64 2.18 -1.22 0.43
C PRO A 64 3.52 -1.96 0.50
N SER A 65 4.04 -2.39 -0.64
CA SER A 65 5.30 -3.15 -0.72
C SER A 65 6.49 -2.32 -0.26
N TYR A 66 6.48 -1.01 -0.50
CA TYR A 66 7.55 -0.10 -0.06
C TYR A 66 7.63 0.07 1.47
N GLU A 67 6.56 -0.24 2.21
CA GLU A 67 6.60 -0.25 3.69
C GLU A 67 7.32 -1.48 4.22
N LEU A 68 7.30 -2.59 3.46
CA LEU A 68 7.96 -3.85 3.81
C LEU A 68 9.38 -3.93 3.27
N ASN A 69 9.61 -3.43 2.06
CA ASN A 69 10.91 -3.35 1.43
C ASN A 69 11.12 -1.94 0.84
N PRO A 70 11.90 -1.06 1.52
CA PRO A 70 12.15 0.30 1.07
C PRO A 70 12.85 0.42 -0.29
N LEU A 71 13.44 -0.67 -0.81
CA LEU A 71 14.03 -0.68 -2.15
C LEU A 71 12.97 -0.72 -3.25
N VAL A 72 11.72 -1.09 -2.92
CA VAL A 72 10.63 -1.15 -3.89
C VAL A 72 10.16 0.28 -4.19
N PRO A 73 10.26 0.75 -5.45
CA PRO A 73 9.79 2.07 -5.81
C PRO A 73 8.27 2.20 -5.69
N VAL A 74 7.80 3.38 -5.31
CA VAL A 74 6.36 3.69 -5.17
C VAL A 74 5.57 3.43 -6.47
N TRP A 75 6.18 3.69 -7.62
CA TRP A 75 5.50 3.48 -8.90
C TRP A 75 5.26 1.99 -9.20
N LEU A 76 6.16 1.12 -8.73
CA LEU A 76 6.04 -0.33 -8.87
C LEU A 76 4.94 -0.87 -7.93
N ASP A 77 4.91 -0.40 -6.68
CA ASP A 77 3.80 -0.68 -5.75
C ASP A 77 2.45 -0.27 -6.35
N GLY A 78 2.39 0.89 -7.00
CA GLY A 78 1.17 1.37 -7.67
C GLY A 78 0.65 0.41 -8.75
N ALA A 79 1.55 -0.14 -9.57
CA ALA A 79 1.21 -1.15 -10.58
C ALA A 79 0.71 -2.44 -9.91
N ILE A 80 1.44 -2.97 -8.92
CA ILE A 80 1.05 -4.18 -8.18
C ILE A 80 -0.33 -3.99 -7.52
N LYS A 81 -0.55 -2.85 -6.87
CA LYS A 81 -1.81 -2.50 -6.21
C LYS A 81 -2.98 -2.41 -7.18
N LYS A 82 -2.77 -1.93 -8.41
CA LYS A 82 -3.80 -1.91 -9.47
C LYS A 82 -4.15 -3.33 -9.90
N ALA A 83 -3.17 -4.23 -10.03
CA ALA A 83 -3.41 -5.62 -10.38
C ALA A 83 -4.12 -6.42 -9.26
N LEU A 84 -3.89 -6.05 -7.99
CA LEU A 84 -4.51 -6.67 -6.82
C LEU A 84 -5.91 -6.12 -6.45
N ARG A 85 -6.58 -5.42 -7.37
CA ARG A 85 -7.93 -4.90 -7.11
C ARG A 85 -8.95 -6.03 -7.04
N PHE A 86 -9.94 -5.89 -6.17
CA PHE A 86 -11.01 -6.87 -6.02
C PHE A 86 -11.79 -7.07 -7.34
N ASP A 87 -12.22 -5.98 -7.98
CA ASP A 87 -12.99 -6.02 -9.22
C ASP A 87 -12.06 -6.24 -10.45
N PRO A 88 -12.22 -7.36 -11.20
CA PRO A 88 -11.41 -7.69 -12.36
C PRO A 88 -11.42 -6.60 -13.44
N SER A 89 -12.56 -5.91 -13.63
CA SER A 89 -12.71 -4.86 -14.65
C SER A 89 -11.85 -3.62 -14.37
N THR A 90 -11.40 -3.46 -13.12
CA THR A 90 -10.59 -2.31 -12.69
C THR A 90 -9.09 -2.61 -12.62
N ARG A 91 -8.69 -3.84 -12.95
CA ARG A 91 -7.29 -4.28 -13.07
C ARG A 91 -6.71 -3.85 -14.42
N HIS A 92 -5.51 -4.31 -14.75
CA HIS A 92 -4.95 -4.23 -16.09
C HIS A 92 -5.77 -5.10 -17.06
N GLY A 93 -5.93 -4.64 -18.29
CA GLY A 93 -6.65 -5.36 -19.33
C GLY A 93 -5.89 -6.59 -19.82
N ASP A 94 -4.56 -6.55 -19.78
CA ASP A 94 -3.69 -7.65 -20.22
C ASP A 94 -2.37 -7.68 -19.44
N VAL A 95 -1.67 -8.81 -19.51
CA VAL A 95 -0.34 -9.05 -18.93
C VAL A 95 0.69 -8.08 -19.51
N SER A 96 0.59 -7.76 -20.80
CA SER A 96 1.46 -6.78 -21.44
C SER A 96 1.32 -5.37 -20.85
N GLU A 97 0.12 -4.97 -20.44
CA GLU A 97 -0.12 -3.68 -19.79
C GLU A 97 0.52 -3.64 -18.38
N LEU A 98 0.39 -4.74 -17.62
CA LEU A 98 1.06 -4.88 -16.33
C LEU A 98 2.59 -4.82 -16.49
N LEU A 99 3.14 -5.60 -17.43
CA LEU A 99 4.58 -5.63 -17.70
C LEU A 99 5.10 -4.25 -18.10
N TYR A 100 4.38 -3.56 -18.98
CA TYR A 100 4.72 -2.20 -19.37
C TYR A 100 4.78 -1.25 -18.18
N GLU A 101 3.80 -1.30 -17.26
CA GLU A 101 3.81 -0.47 -16.05
C GLU A 101 4.92 -0.86 -15.05
N ILE A 102 5.38 -2.11 -15.04
CA ILE A 102 6.51 -2.58 -14.22
C ILE A 102 7.86 -2.13 -14.79
N GLU A 103 7.99 -2.02 -16.12
CA GLU A 103 9.23 -1.58 -16.75
C GLU A 103 9.34 -0.06 -16.84
N HIS A 104 8.21 0.64 -16.95
CA HIS A 104 8.16 2.08 -17.20
C HIS A 104 7.64 2.83 -15.97
N PRO A 105 8.49 3.63 -15.29
CA PRO A 105 8.08 4.40 -14.13
C PRO A 105 6.91 5.35 -14.44
N ASN A 106 5.73 5.05 -13.89
CA ASN A 106 4.54 5.87 -14.11
C ASN A 106 4.45 7.00 -13.06
N PRO A 107 4.53 8.28 -13.45
CA PRO A 107 4.47 9.41 -12.51
C PRO A 107 3.11 9.54 -11.80
N LYS A 108 2.05 8.89 -12.31
CA LYS A 108 0.72 8.85 -11.69
C LYS A 108 0.77 8.36 -10.23
N TYR A 109 1.64 7.40 -9.94
CA TYR A 109 1.75 6.79 -8.62
C TYR A 109 2.61 7.60 -7.64
N LYS A 110 3.48 8.48 -8.15
CA LYS A 110 4.42 9.30 -7.35
C LYS A 110 3.70 10.38 -6.52
N LYS A 111 2.58 10.93 -7.02
CA LYS A 111 1.82 12.00 -6.34
C LYS A 111 1.17 11.56 -5.02
N THR A 112 0.82 10.28 -4.87
CA THR A 112 0.08 9.78 -3.72
C THR A 112 0.95 9.52 -2.48
N TYR A 113 2.26 9.29 -2.66
CA TYR A 113 3.17 8.99 -1.56
C TYR A 113 3.67 10.22 -0.80
N ASN A 114 3.94 11.32 -1.51
CA ASN A 114 4.45 12.55 -0.88
C ASN A 114 3.50 13.08 0.20
N SER A 115 2.18 12.88 0.08
CA SER A 115 1.23 13.27 1.14
C SER A 115 1.29 12.38 2.38
N ALA A 116 1.70 11.12 2.26
CA ALA A 116 1.81 10.19 3.39
C ALA A 116 3.10 10.44 4.20
N LEU A 117 4.24 10.65 3.53
CA LEU A 117 5.47 11.04 4.22
C LEU A 117 5.39 12.43 4.85
N LEU A 118 4.67 13.37 4.21
CA LEU A 118 4.49 14.71 4.77
C LEU A 118 3.63 14.71 6.04
N ASN A 119 2.81 13.68 6.25
CA ASN A 119 2.00 13.52 7.46
C ASN A 119 2.75 12.84 8.61
N SER A 120 3.91 12.25 8.34
CA SER A 120 4.92 11.95 9.35
C SER A 120 5.77 13.19 9.57
N ASN A 121 5.18 14.28 10.10
CA ASN A 121 5.93 15.44 10.56
C ASN A 121 6.16 15.33 12.09
N PRO A 122 7.17 14.55 12.55
CA PRO A 122 7.46 14.33 13.97
C PRO A 122 8.01 15.58 14.68
N SER A 123 8.14 16.72 13.98
CA SER A 123 8.67 17.97 14.52
C SER A 123 7.61 18.93 15.09
N ARG A 124 6.30 18.61 14.99
CA ARG A 124 5.24 19.39 15.65
C ARG A 124 5.43 19.58 17.17
N PRO A 125 5.86 18.59 17.98
CA PRO A 125 6.14 18.84 19.40
C PRO A 125 7.29 19.82 19.61
N TRP A 126 8.32 19.77 18.75
CA TRP A 126 9.46 20.69 18.81
C TRP A 126 9.09 22.12 18.41
N GLN A 127 8.16 22.28 17.48
CA GLN A 127 7.62 23.59 17.10
C GLN A 127 6.81 24.22 18.23
N LEU A 128 6.00 23.43 18.95
CA LEU A 128 5.28 23.90 20.14
C LEU A 128 6.24 24.26 21.27
N LEU A 129 7.26 23.42 21.52
CA LEU A 129 8.28 23.70 22.53
C LEU A 129 9.04 25.00 22.25
N SER A 130 9.43 25.23 20.99
CA SER A 130 10.10 26.45 20.56
C SER A 130 9.21 27.70 20.71
N GLY A 131 7.92 27.59 20.38
CA GLY A 131 6.96 28.69 20.56
C GLY A 131 6.74 29.05 22.03
N VAL A 132 6.64 28.06 22.92
CA VAL A 132 6.50 28.29 24.37
C VAL A 132 7.75 28.96 24.95
N LEU A 133 8.94 28.51 24.56
CA LEU A 133 10.20 29.14 24.99
C LEU A 133 10.31 30.59 24.53
N LEU A 134 9.91 30.90 23.30
CA LEU A 134 9.93 32.26 22.76
C LEU A 134 8.96 33.16 23.54
N ALA A 135 7.74 32.70 23.82
CA ALA A 135 6.78 33.44 24.63
C ALA A 135 7.30 33.71 26.05
N ALA A 136 7.93 32.72 26.68
CA ALA A 136 8.54 32.87 28.00
C ALA A 136 9.68 33.91 28.00
N LEU A 137 10.51 33.95 26.96
CA LEU A 137 11.55 34.97 26.81
C LEU A 137 10.94 36.38 26.64
N CYS A 138 9.90 36.53 25.81
CA CYS A 138 9.23 37.82 25.65
C CYS A 138 8.61 38.33 26.95
N ILE A 139 7.97 37.44 27.73
CA ILE A 139 7.40 37.77 29.04
C ILE A 139 8.49 38.20 30.02
N SER A 140 9.61 37.45 30.06
CA SER A 140 10.75 37.78 30.93
C SER A 140 11.38 39.13 30.58
N ILE A 141 11.58 39.43 29.30
CA ILE A 141 12.13 40.72 28.85
C ILE A 141 11.17 41.86 29.16
N TYR A 142 9.86 41.66 28.98
CA TYR A 142 8.85 42.67 29.31
C TYR A 142 8.85 43.04 30.79
N PHE A 143 8.89 42.05 31.69
CA PHE A 143 9.01 42.28 33.12
C PHE A 143 10.34 42.94 33.53
N ASN A 144 11.42 42.66 32.82
CA ASN A 144 12.73 43.28 33.09
C ASN A 144 12.80 44.75 32.63
N LEU A 145 12.08 45.11 31.56
CA LEU A 145 12.00 46.48 31.03
C LEU A 145 11.00 47.38 31.77
N ASN A 146 10.06 46.80 32.53
CA ASN A 146 9.08 47.51 33.37
C ASN A 146 9.34 47.17 34.86
N PRO A 147 10.37 47.76 35.50
CA PRO A 147 10.65 47.57 36.92
C PRO A 147 9.58 48.17 37.83
#